data_AF-A0A969GIC4-F1
#
_entry.id   AF-A0A969GIC4-F1
#
_cell.length_a   1.000
_cell.length_b   1.000
_cell.length_c   1.000
_cell.angle_alpha   90.00
_cell.angle_beta   90.00
_cell.angle_gamma   90.00
#
_symmetry.space_group_name_H-M   'P 1'
#
loop_
_entity.id
_entity.type
_entity.pdbx_description
1 polymer ?
#
loop_
_entity_poly.entity_id
_entity_poly.type
_entity_poly.pdbx_seq_one_letter_code
_entity_poly.pdbx_strand_id
1 'polypeptide(L)' 'MSELVKLILSSDPQVRDQPLDTFCKAADLDELLDECASLERFRRDCDNLYQRVRALFFLYAIYRFHLPTKAG' A
#
# COMPACT_ATOMS: atom_id res chain seq x y z
N MET A 1 -7.41 -10.19 -2.19
CA MET A 1 -6.14 -9.88 -2.87
C MET A 1 -5.86 -8.43 -2.56
N SER A 2 -4.67 -8.07 -2.07
CA SER A 2 -4.39 -6.70 -1.62
C SER A 2 -4.36 -5.74 -2.83
N GLU A 3 -5.15 -4.67 -2.77
CA GLU A 3 -5.20 -3.68 -3.84
C GLU A 3 -3.89 -2.88 -3.90
N LEU A 4 -3.26 -2.60 -2.76
CA LEU A 4 -1.99 -1.87 -2.75
C LEU A 4 -0.82 -2.70 -3.30
N VAL A 5 -0.81 -4.01 -3.06
CA VAL A 5 0.18 -4.91 -3.68
C VAL A 5 -0.02 -4.97 -5.20
N LYS A 6 -1.27 -4.94 -5.68
CA LYS A 6 -1.56 -4.88 -7.13
C LYS A 6 -1.04 -3.60 -7.78
N LEU A 7 -1.15 -2.45 -7.10
CA LEU A 7 -0.53 -1.19 -7.56
C LEU A 7 0.99 -1.30 -7.70
N ILE A 8 1.66 -2.14 -6.89
CA ILE A 8 3.11 -2.35 -6.97
C ILE A 8 3.48 -3.31 -8.10
N LEU A 9 2.73 -4.41 -8.24
CA LEU A 9 3.05 -5.50 -9.16
C LEU A 9 2.57 -5.28 -10.59
N SER A 10 1.58 -4.43 -10.80
CA SER A 10 0.99 -4.24 -12.13
C SER A 10 2.03 -3.81 -13.16
N SER A 11 2.05 -4.52 -14.28
CA SER A 11 2.82 -4.12 -15.47
C SER A 11 2.16 -2.99 -16.25
N ASP A 12 0.86 -2.76 -16.05
CA ASP A 12 0.12 -1.67 -16.66
C ASP A 12 0.37 -0.34 -15.91
N PRO A 13 0.97 0.67 -16.55
CA PRO A 13 1.19 2.00 -15.95
C PRO A 13 -0.10 2.67 -15.46
N GLN A 14 -1.24 2.44 -16.14
CA GLN A 14 -2.53 3.06 -15.76
C GLN A 14 -3.05 2.56 -14.42
N VAL A 15 -2.64 1.35 -14.02
CA VAL A 15 -2.93 0.79 -12.70
C VAL A 15 -1.80 1.16 -11.74
N ARG A 16 -0.56 0.95 -12.14
CA ARG A 16 0.62 1.07 -11.28
C ARG A 16 0.86 2.49 -10.77
N ASP A 17 0.57 3.49 -11.60
CA ASP A 17 0.89 4.89 -11.32
C ASP A 17 -0.33 5.65 -10.73
N GLN A 18 -1.31 4.92 -10.22
CA GLN A 18 -2.45 5.48 -9.49
C GLN A 18 -2.00 6.03 -8.12
N PRO A 19 -2.61 7.13 -7.64
CA PRO A 19 -2.27 7.70 -6.34
C PRO A 19 -2.66 6.78 -5.18
N LEU A 20 -1.71 6.49 -4.29
CA LEU A 20 -1.97 5.77 -3.04
C LEU A 20 -3.07 6.44 -2.20
N ASP A 21 -3.05 7.77 -2.16
CA ASP A 21 -3.99 8.59 -1.40
C ASP A 21 -5.46 8.35 -1.79
N THR A 22 -5.74 8.01 -3.05
CA THR A 22 -7.09 7.70 -3.53
C THR A 22 -7.67 6.50 -2.80
N PHE A 23 -6.88 5.42 -2.64
CA PHE A 23 -7.29 4.25 -1.90
C PHE A 23 -7.40 4.56 -0.39
N CYS A 24 -6.36 5.15 0.19
CA CYS A 24 -6.29 5.39 1.63
C CYS A 24 -7.40 6.31 2.16
N LYS A 25 -7.87 7.26 1.35
CA LYS A 25 -9.00 8.14 1.72
C LYS A 25 -10.32 7.37 1.82
N ALA A 26 -10.56 6.43 0.90
CA ALA A 26 -11.79 5.67 0.83
C ALA A 26 -11.85 4.52 1.85
N ALA A 27 -10.72 3.86 2.10
CA ALA A 27 -10.64 2.72 3.02
C ALA A 27 -10.99 3.10 4.46
N ASP A 28 -11.63 2.21 5.21
CA ASP A 28 -11.78 2.37 6.66
C ASP A 28 -10.48 1.99 7.41
N LEU A 29 -10.50 2.04 8.76
CA LEU A 29 -9.31 1.75 9.55
C LEU A 29 -8.88 0.28 9.42
N ASP A 30 -9.83 -0.66 9.48
CA ASP A 30 -9.54 -2.10 9.47
C ASP A 30 -9.03 -2.53 8.09
N GLU A 31 -9.66 -2.05 7.01
CA GLU A 31 -9.20 -2.25 5.64
C GLU A 31 -7.77 -1.74 5.44
N LEU A 32 -7.45 -0.56 5.98
CA LEU A 32 -6.13 0.04 5.85
C LEU A 32 -5.06 -0.75 6.63
N LEU A 33 -5.40 -1.29 7.80
CA LEU A 33 -4.52 -2.17 8.58
C LEU A 33 -4.28 -3.51 7.88
N ASP A 34 -5.30 -4.10 7.28
CA ASP A 34 -5.19 -5.35 6.50
C ASP A 34 -4.30 -5.18 5.26
N GLU A 35 -4.40 -4.02 4.61
CA GLU A 35 -3.52 -3.65 3.49
C GLU A 35 -2.08 -3.42 3.96
N CYS A 36 -1.86 -2.77 5.11
CA CYS A 36 -0.52 -2.67 5.71
C CYS A 36 0.09 -4.05 6.02
N ALA A 37 -0.69 -4.97 6.59
CA ALA A 37 -0.23 -6.33 6.87
C ALA A 37 0.14 -7.08 5.59
N SER A 38 -0.63 -6.89 4.52
CA SER A 38 -0.36 -7.48 3.20
C SER A 38 0.90 -6.89 2.55
N LEU A 39 1.09 -5.57 2.63
CA LEU A 39 2.29 -4.90 2.15
C LEU A 39 3.55 -5.35 2.92
N GLU A 40 3.47 -5.54 4.24
CA GLU A 40 4.61 -5.99 5.05
C GLU A 40 5.00 -7.43 4.72
N ARG A 41 4.03 -8.33 4.52
CA ARG A 41 4.29 -9.69 4.02
C ARG A 41 4.95 -9.65 2.65
N PHE A 42 4.34 -8.93 1.71
CA PHE A 42 4.88 -8.75 0.36
C PHE A 42 6.32 -8.24 0.37
N ARG A 43 6.61 -7.22 1.18
CA ARG A 43 7.93 -6.62 1.29
C ARG A 43 9.01 -7.59 1.76
N ARG A 44 8.66 -8.54 2.64
CA ARG A 44 9.59 -9.56 3.15
C ARG A 44 9.90 -10.64 2.12
N ASP A 45 8.91 -11.02 1.33
CA ASP A 45 9.01 -12.13 0.37
C ASP A 45 9.44 -11.67 -1.04
N CYS A 46 9.41 -10.36 -1.32
CA CYS A 46 9.74 -9.80 -2.62
C CYS A 46 11.25 -9.63 -2.83
N ASP A 47 11.79 -10.34 -3.83
CA ASP A 47 13.19 -10.23 -4.25
C ASP A 47 13.49 -8.96 -5.05
N ASN A 48 12.48 -8.40 -5.74
CA ASN A 48 12.67 -7.22 -6.56
C ASN A 48 12.85 -5.97 -5.68
N LEU A 49 14.04 -5.36 -5.76
CA LEU A 49 14.40 -4.19 -4.95
C LEU A 49 13.46 -3.00 -5.16
N TYR A 50 13.07 -2.71 -6.40
CA TYR A 50 12.20 -1.58 -6.71
C TYR A 50 10.82 -1.76 -6.07
N GLN A 51 10.23 -2.95 -6.21
CA GLN A 51 8.93 -3.26 -5.63
C GLN A 51 8.98 -3.23 -4.09
N ARG A 52 10.06 -3.75 -3.51
CA ARG A 52 10.28 -3.72 -2.05
C ARG A 52 10.41 -2.29 -1.51
N VAL A 53 11.15 -1.43 -2.21
CA VAL A 53 11.29 -0.01 -1.87
C VAL A 53 9.95 0.70 -2.02
N ARG A 54 9.19 0.44 -3.09
CA ARG A 54 7.87 1.03 -3.27
C ARG A 54 6.89 0.62 -2.16
N ALA A 55 6.93 -0.64 -1.71
CA ALA A 55 6.16 -1.10 -0.56
C ALA A 55 6.55 -0.36 0.74
N LEU A 56 7.84 -0.11 0.98
CA LEU A 56 8.30 0.70 2.11
C LEU A 56 7.76 2.13 2.07
N PHE A 57 7.76 2.76 0.89
CA PHE A 57 7.19 4.09 0.72
C PHE A 57 5.69 4.12 1.01
N PHE A 58 4.95 3.11 0.55
CA PHE A 58 3.51 3.00 0.83
C PHE A 58 3.25 2.83 2.33
N LEU A 59 3.95 1.90 2.99
CA LEU A 59 3.85 1.69 4.43
C LEU A 59 4.15 2.98 5.21
N TYR A 60 5.27 3.65 4.91
CA TYR A 60 5.62 4.91 5.54
C TYR A 60 4.51 5.96 5.38
N ALA A 61 3.99 6.15 4.16
CA ALA A 61 2.95 7.13 3.90
C ALA A 61 1.64 6.81 4.66
N ILE A 62 1.24 5.53 4.68
CA ILE A 62 0.04 5.08 5.39
C ILE A 62 0.16 5.33 6.88
N TYR A 63 1.25 4.86 7.51
CA TYR A 63 1.47 5.07 8.95
C TYR A 63 1.58 6.55 9.33
N ARG A 64 2.21 7.37 8.48
CA ARG A 64 2.50 8.76 8.84
C ARG A 64 1.37 9.72 8.56
N PHE A 65 0.57 9.48 7.52
CA PHE A 65 -0.39 10.46 6.99
C PHE A 65 -1.82 9.95 6.90
N HIS A 66 -2.06 8.64 6.78
CA HIS A 66 -3.41 8.11 6.57
C HIS A 66 -4.01 7.49 7.83
N LEU A 67 -3.29 6.60 8.52
CA LEU A 67 -3.76 5.99 9.77
C LEU A 67 -4.15 7.02 10.84
N PRO A 68 -3.38 8.10 11.09
CA PRO A 68 -3.77 9.12 12.08
C PRO A 68 -5.06 9.88 11.74
N THR A 69 -5.54 9.79 10.50
CA THR A 69 -6.76 10.48 10.05
C THR A 69 -8.01 9.60 10.11
N LYS A 70 -7.86 8.30 10.42
CA LYS A 70 -8.98 7.38 10.60
C LYS A 70 -9.42 7.39 12.05
N ALA A 71 -10.71 7.55 12.28
CA ALA A 71 -11.30 7.33 13.60
C ALA A 71 -11.31 5.81 13.86
N GLY A 72 -10.87 5.42 15.06
CA GLY A 72 -10.99 4.04 15.55
C GLY A 72 -12.25 3.84 16.36
#